data_AF-A0A7W1ZJ72-F1
#
_entry.id   AF-A0A7W1ZJ72-F1
#
_cell.length_a   1.000
_cell.length_b   1.000
_cell.length_c   1.000
_cell.angle_alpha   90.00
_cell.angle_beta   90.00
_cell.angle_gamma   90.00
#
_symmetry.space_group_name_H-M   'P 1'
#
loop_
_entity.id
_entity.type
_entity.pdbx_description
1 polymer ?
#
loop_
_entity_poly.entity_id
_entity_poly.type
_entity_poly.pdbx_seq_one_letter_code
_entity_poly.pdbx_strand_id
1 'polypeptide(L)'
;MERTPHGKERREDEERPTSEAAKDKAAATEIYIDAKTGYYIFVGNKGRTHIFTAENLHHTSFRTTRKNRFERQISGKWESIERENLPEELK
;
A
#
# COMPACT_ATOMS: atom_id res chain seq x y z
N MET A 1 -34.28 2.24 -2.52
CA MET A 1 -33.04 2.65 -1.81
C MET A 1 -32.25 1.38 -1.52
N GLU A 2 -31.41 0.95 -2.45
CA GLU A 2 -30.64 -0.30 -2.31
C GLU A 2 -29.32 -0.03 -1.58
N ARG A 3 -29.20 -0.61 -0.38
CA ARG A 3 -27.96 -0.68 0.38
C ARG A 3 -27.03 -1.64 -0.35
N THR A 4 -25.92 -1.13 -0.90
CA THR A 4 -24.90 -1.97 -1.52
C THR A 4 -24.19 -2.81 -0.46
N PRO A 5 -24.16 -4.15 -0.57
CA PRO A 5 -23.40 -5.00 0.34
C PRO A 5 -21.91 -4.93 -0.04
N HIS A 6 -21.21 -3.89 0.42
CA HIS A 6 -19.76 -3.82 0.34
C HIS A 6 -19.15 -4.61 1.50
N GLY A 7 -19.25 -5.93 1.41
CA GLY A 7 -18.75 -6.84 2.43
C GLY A 7 -18.70 -8.25 1.88
N LYS A 8 -18.02 -8.44 0.76
CA LYS A 8 -17.81 -9.78 0.20
C LYS A 8 -16.32 -10.04 0.03
N GLU A 9 -15.85 -10.91 0.92
CA GLU A 9 -14.84 -11.95 0.71
C GLU A 9 -13.66 -11.58 -0.19
N ARG A 10 -12.53 -11.27 0.43
CA ARG A 10 -11.19 -11.48 -0.15
C ARG A 10 -10.36 -12.30 0.83
N ARG A 11 -10.73 -13.58 0.94
CA ARG A 11 -9.86 -14.69 1.37
C ARG A 11 -9.96 -15.69 0.24
N GLU A 12 -8.95 -15.76 -0.63
CA GLU A 12 -8.61 -16.89 -1.53
C GLU A 12 -7.60 -16.51 -2.64
N ASP A 13 -7.15 -15.25 -2.72
CA ASP A 13 -6.01 -14.83 -3.56
C ASP A 13 -4.93 -14.22 -2.65
N GLU A 14 -4.36 -15.04 -1.77
CA GLU A 14 -3.04 -14.76 -1.20
C GLU A 14 -2.01 -14.92 -2.32
N GLU A 15 -1.07 -13.97 -2.43
CA GLU A 15 0.24 -14.08 -3.11
C GLU A 15 0.49 -13.49 -4.51
N ARG A 16 -0.47 -12.92 -5.26
CA ARG A 16 -0.10 -12.17 -6.48
C ARG A 16 -0.66 -10.75 -6.54
N PRO A 17 0.19 -9.71 -6.70
CA PRO A 17 -0.32 -8.38 -7.02
C PRO A 17 -1.11 -8.46 -8.32
N THR A 18 -2.33 -7.93 -8.29
CA THR A 18 -3.08 -7.70 -9.53
C THR A 18 -2.26 -6.81 -10.46
N SER A 19 -2.44 -6.94 -11.77
CA SER A 19 -1.69 -6.13 -12.74
C SER A 19 -1.84 -4.62 -12.50
N GLU A 20 -2.92 -4.17 -11.87
CA GLU A 20 -3.09 -2.79 -11.41
C GLU A 20 -2.18 -2.44 -10.22
N ALA A 21 -2.09 -3.30 -9.20
CA ALA A 21 -1.22 -3.08 -8.04
C ALA A 21 0.26 -3.04 -8.43
N ALA A 22 0.69 -3.88 -9.37
CA ALA A 22 2.05 -3.86 -9.90
C ALA A 22 2.35 -2.56 -10.67
N LYS A 23 1.40 -2.07 -11.48
CA LYS A 23 1.53 -0.77 -12.19
C LYS A 23 1.57 0.41 -11.23
N ASP A 24 0.69 0.41 -10.24
CA ASP A 24 0.64 1.46 -9.22
C ASP A 24 1.91 1.46 -8.35
N LYS A 25 2.46 0.28 -8.03
CA LYS A 25 3.74 0.12 -7.35
C LYS A 25 4.88 0.72 -8.19
N ALA A 26 4.93 0.40 -9.49
CA ALA A 26 5.94 0.93 -10.40
C ALA A 26 5.84 2.46 -10.55
N ALA A 27 4.62 3.00 -10.57
CA ALA A 27 4.35 4.43 -10.70
C ALA A 27 4.27 5.20 -9.37
N ALA A 28 4.49 4.53 -8.24
CA ALA A 28 4.39 5.16 -6.92
C ALA A 28 5.53 6.16 -6.73
N THR A 29 5.16 7.41 -6.43
CA THR A 29 6.11 8.48 -6.10
C THR A 29 6.28 8.63 -4.60
N GLU A 30 5.28 8.22 -3.83
CA GLU A 30 5.25 8.27 -2.38
C GLU A 30 5.32 6.84 -1.84
N ILE A 31 6.43 6.49 -1.19
CA ILE A 31 6.68 5.16 -0.61
C ILE A 31 6.89 5.33 0.89
N TYR A 32 6.25 4.49 1.68
CA TYR A 32 6.37 4.48 3.13
C TYR A 32 6.64 3.08 3.65
N ILE A 33 7.18 2.99 4.86
CA ILE A 33 7.21 1.78 5.66
C ILE A 33 6.38 1.99 6.93
N ASP A 34 5.60 0.99 7.32
CA ASP A 34 4.88 0.99 8.57
C ASP A 34 5.83 0.61 9.70
N ALA A 35 6.10 1.54 10.62
CA ALA A 35 7.08 1.37 11.69
C ALA A 35 6.73 0.22 12.65
N LYS A 36 5.44 -0.17 12.73
CA LYS A 36 4.98 -1.22 13.64
C LYS A 36 5.10 -2.61 13.02
N THR A 37 4.73 -2.75 11.75
CA THR A 37 4.63 -4.05 11.08
C THR A 37 5.77 -4.34 10.11
N GLY A 38 6.53 -3.31 9.70
CA GLY A 38 7.56 -3.42 8.67
C GLY A 38 6.97 -3.56 7.26
N TYR A 39 5.67 -3.32 7.08
CA TYR A 39 5.04 -3.39 5.76
C TYR A 39 5.32 -2.16 4.92
N TYR A 40 5.48 -2.39 3.62
CA TYR A 40 5.79 -1.36 2.63
C TYR A 40 4.52 -0.85 1.99
N ILE A 41 4.39 0.45 1.89
CA ILE A 41 3.20 1.15 1.47
C ILE A 41 3.55 1.96 0.24
N PHE A 42 2.93 1.63 -0.88
CA PHE A 42 3.12 2.31 -2.16
C PHE A 42 1.88 3.13 -2.46
N VAL A 43 2.05 4.42 -2.67
CA VAL A 43 0.95 5.31 -3.02
C VAL A 43 1.06 5.63 -4.51
N GLY A 44 0.18 5.00 -5.27
CA GLY A 44 -0.04 5.26 -6.67
C GLY A 44 -0.96 6.45 -6.92
N ASN A 45 -1.40 6.57 -8.17
CA ASN A 45 -2.15 7.73 -8.63
C ASN A 45 -3.49 7.89 -7.90
N LYS A 46 -3.94 9.14 -7.74
CA LYS A 46 -5.20 9.52 -7.05
C LYS A 46 -5.29 8.99 -5.60
N GLY A 47 -4.16 8.76 -4.94
CA GLY A 47 -4.11 8.30 -3.54
C GLY A 47 -4.49 6.83 -3.37
N ARG A 48 -4.40 6.02 -4.42
CA ARG A 48 -4.55 4.57 -4.31
C ARG A 48 -3.29 4.01 -3.62
N THR A 49 -3.49 3.35 -2.49
CA THR A 49 -2.42 2.89 -1.62
C THR A 49 -2.45 1.37 -1.54
N HIS A 50 -1.30 0.76 -1.80
CA HIS A 50 -1.10 -0.68 -1.78
C HIS A 50 -0.07 -1.02 -0.71
N ILE A 51 -0.38 -2.01 0.12
CA ILE A 51 0.51 -2.52 1.17
C ILE A 51 1.08 -3.85 0.72
N PHE A 52 2.39 -3.97 0.83
CA PHE A 52 3.16 -5.16 0.52
C PHE A 52 4.01 -5.58 1.71
N THR A 53 4.27 -6.88 1.82
CA THR A 53 5.31 -7.41 2.71
C THR A 53 6.69 -7.20 2.10
N ALA A 54 7.76 -7.41 2.88
CA ALA A 54 9.13 -7.38 2.39
C ALA A 54 9.36 -8.37 1.23
N GLU A 55 8.65 -9.49 1.22
CA GLU A 55 8.69 -10.55 0.21
C GLU A 55 7.85 -10.25 -1.05
N ASN A 56 7.45 -8.99 -1.25
CA ASN A 56 6.64 -8.54 -2.39
C ASN A 56 5.23 -9.17 -2.45
N LEU A 57 4.71 -9.68 -1.33
CA LEU A 57 3.36 -10.20 -1.24
C LEU A 57 2.39 -9.05 -0.99
N HIS A 58 1.37 -8.92 -1.84
CA HIS A 58 0.35 -7.90 -1.66
C HIS A 58 -0.57 -8.26 -0.47
N HIS A 59 -0.55 -7.42 0.56
CA HIS A 59 -1.36 -7.63 1.76
C HIS A 59 -2.75 -7.01 1.62
N THR A 60 -2.82 -5.72 1.27
CA THR A 60 -4.10 -5.02 1.12
C THR A 60 -3.97 -3.72 0.35
N SER A 61 -5.07 -3.26 -0.24
CA SER A 61 -5.15 -2.01 -0.99
C SER A 61 -6.31 -1.14 -0.49
N PHE A 62 -6.10 0.16 -0.34
CA PHE A 62 -7.12 1.12 0.06
C PHE A 62 -6.81 2.51 -0.51
N ARG A 63 -7.71 3.48 -0.32
CA ARG A 63 -7.46 4.86 -0.74
C ARG A 63 -7.06 5.71 0.46
N THR A 64 -6.02 6.51 0.30
CA THR A 64 -5.61 7.52 1.28
C THR A 64 -5.71 8.91 0.69
N THR A 65 -6.12 9.85 1.54
CA THR A 65 -5.96 11.28 1.26
C THR A 65 -4.58 11.73 1.70
N ARG A 66 -4.09 12.83 1.11
CA ARG A 66 -2.80 13.43 1.52
C ARG A 66 -2.78 13.79 3.00
N LYS A 67 -3.90 14.27 3.55
CA LYS A 67 -4.06 14.58 4.99
C LYS A 67 -3.85 13.34 5.86
N ASN A 68 -4.50 12.21 5.53
CA ASN A 68 -4.36 10.98 6.31
C ASN A 68 -2.93 10.44 6.28
N ARG A 69 -2.22 10.56 5.15
CA ARG A 69 -0.80 10.15 5.05
C ARG A 69 0.10 11.02 5.91
N PHE A 70 -0.10 12.33 5.85
CA PHE A 70 0.64 13.29 6.64
C PHE A 70 0.45 13.08 8.15
N GLU A 71 -0.79 12.85 8.60
CA GLU A 71 -1.08 12.51 9.99
C GLU A 71 -0.37 11.23 10.43
N ARG A 72 -0.32 10.20 9.56
CA ARG A 72 0.39 8.94 9.86
C ARG A 72 1.90 9.16 9.98
N GLN A 73 2.49 10.01 9.14
CA GLN A 73 3.90 10.39 9.24
C GLN A 73 4.21 11.13 10.54
N ILE A 74 3.43 12.18 10.86
CA ILE A 74 3.64 12.94 12.11
C ILE A 74 3.47 12.04 13.33
N SER A 75 2.52 11.10 13.29
CA SER A 75 2.31 10.16 14.39
C SER A 75 3.43 9.10 14.53
N GLY A 76 4.42 9.07 13.64
CA GLY A 76 5.50 8.08 13.64
C GLY A 76 5.04 6.68 13.25
N LYS A 77 3.85 6.54 12.66
CA LYS A 77 3.34 5.24 12.20
C LYS A 77 3.94 4.87 10.85
N TRP A 78 4.06 5.86 9.97
CA TRP A 78 4.59 5.69 8.62
C TRP A 78 5.85 6.51 8.44
N GLU A 79 6.91 5.87 7.97
CA GLU A 79 8.17 6.52 7.66
C GLU A 79 8.33 6.58 6.16
N SER A 80 8.69 7.75 5.62
CA SER A 80 8.97 7.89 4.19
C SER A 80 10.28 7.18 3.86
N ILE A 81 10.25 6.35 2.83
CA ILE A 81 11.46 5.68 2.35
C ILE A 81 11.66 6.00 0.88
N GLU A 82 12.92 6.06 0.47
CA GLU A 82 13.27 6.16 -0.94
C GLU A 82 13.30 4.78 -1.59
N ARG A 83 13.01 4.72 -2.89
CA ARG A 83 12.93 3.47 -3.64
C ARG A 83 14.25 2.67 -3.61
N GLU A 84 15.37 3.36 -3.50
CA GLU A 84 16.71 2.75 -3.41
C GLU A 84 16.90 1.94 -2.13
N ASN A 85 16.20 2.31 -1.05
CA ASN A 85 16.21 1.65 0.25
C ASN A 85 15.17 0.52 0.36
N LEU A 86 14.47 0.19 -0.72
CA LEU A 86 13.58 -0.97 -0.75
C LEU A 86 14.38 -2.28 -0.81
N PRO A 87 13.82 -3.37 -0.25
CA PRO A 87 14.25 -4.74 -0.56
C PRO A 87 14.30 -4.97 -2.07
N GLU A 88 15.21 -5.80 -2.56
CA GLU A 88 15.35 -6.07 -4.00
C GLU A 88 14.08 -6.66 -4.61
N GLU A 89 13.40 -7.47 -3.83
CA GLU A 89 12.10 -8.08 -4.10
C GLU A 89 11.01 -7.03 -4.33
N LEU A 90 11.18 -5.85 -3.75
CA LEU A 90 10.25 -4.73 -3.83
C LEU A 90 10.64 -3.64 -4.82
N LYS A 91 11.85 -3.63 -5.38
CA LYS A 91 12.29 -2.62 -6.35
C LYS A 91 11.45 -2.67 -7.63
#